data_AF-A0AAV5HPN3-F1
#
_entry.id   AF-A0AAV5HPN3-F1
#
_cell.length_a   1.000
_cell.length_b   1.000
_cell.length_c   1.000
_cell.angle_alpha   90.00
_cell.angle_beta   90.00
_cell.angle_gamma   90.00
#
_symmetry.space_group_name_H-M   'P 1'
#
loop_
_entity.id
_entity.type
_entity.pdbx_description
1 polymer ?
#
loop_
_entity_poly.entity_id
_entity_poly.type
_entity_poly.pdbx_seq_one_letter_code
_entity_poly.pdbx_strand_id
1 'polypeptide(L)'
;MRNGNREALTALRRRARTTKTSVPSPFESIMKDIGGPGSRSLVKELCATCGNHDLNEPTWMMFPGTDMFGNIPFHASHTILDTEQAHLDYEAKKLQSYVKEKSFLISEKGVLADKISPGVLRSLVTLADNPK
;
A
#
# COMPACT_ATOMS: atom_id res chain seq x y z
N MET A 1 12.76 -36.26 -22.00
CA MET A 1 12.98 -34.79 -21.96
C MET A 1 12.36 -34.06 -20.74
N ARG A 2 11.48 -34.68 -19.93
CA ARG A 2 10.76 -33.98 -18.84
C ARG A 2 11.60 -33.65 -17.59
N ASN A 3 12.74 -34.33 -17.38
CA ASN A 3 13.61 -34.12 -16.21
C ASN A 3 14.59 -32.95 -16.39
N GLY A 4 15.08 -32.70 -17.61
CA GLY A 4 16.06 -31.66 -17.89
C GLY A 4 15.56 -30.24 -17.59
N ASN A 5 14.28 -29.95 -17.87
CA ASN A 5 13.68 -28.65 -17.56
C ASN A 5 13.59 -28.40 -16.05
N ARG A 6 13.36 -29.46 -15.25
CA ARG A 6 13.33 -29.37 -13.77
C ARG A 6 14.72 -29.11 -13.20
N GLU A 7 15.74 -29.75 -13.77
CA GLU A 7 17.13 -29.59 -13.37
C GLU A 7 17.67 -28.21 -13.75
N ALA A 8 17.38 -27.74 -14.98
CA ALA A 8 17.74 -26.39 -15.44
C ALA A 8 17.11 -25.30 -14.57
N LEU A 9 15.82 -25.43 -14.24
CA LEU A 9 15.13 -24.48 -13.37
C LEU A 9 15.70 -24.48 -11.94
N THR A 10 16.12 -25.65 -11.44
CA THR A 10 16.77 -25.78 -10.13
C THR A 10 18.16 -25.17 -10.12
N ALA A 11 18.93 -25.35 -11.20
CA ALA A 11 20.26 -24.76 -11.36
C ALA A 11 20.20 -23.22 -11.45
N LEU A 12 19.23 -22.67 -12.20
CA LEU A 12 18.98 -21.23 -12.29
C LEU A 12 18.66 -20.62 -10.92
N ARG A 13 17.79 -21.27 -10.14
CA ARG A 13 17.45 -20.83 -8.77
C ARG A 13 18.65 -20.84 -7.82
N ARG A 14 19.50 -21.87 -7.89
CA ARG A 14 20.76 -21.94 -7.11
C ARG A 14 21.71 -20.81 -7.48
N ARG A 15 21.83 -20.48 -8.77
CA ARG A 15 22.70 -19.39 -9.25
C ARG A 15 22.17 -18.00 -8.85
N ALA A 16 20.85 -17.81 -8.87
CA ALA A 16 20.19 -16.56 -8.51
C ALA A 16 20.04 -16.33 -6.99
N ARG A 17 20.50 -17.26 -6.12
CA ARG A 17 20.26 -17.26 -4.66
C ARG A 17 18.77 -17.11 -4.29
N THR A 18 17.84 -17.49 -5.15
CA THR A 18 16.42 -17.46 -4.83
C THR A 18 16.08 -18.72 -4.05
N THR A 19 15.90 -18.60 -2.73
CA THR A 19 15.36 -19.69 -1.92
C THR A 19 13.99 -20.06 -2.47
N LYS A 20 13.68 -21.36 -2.60
CA LYS A 20 12.27 -21.79 -2.56
C LYS A 20 11.75 -21.31 -1.21
N THR A 21 11.03 -20.20 -1.18
CA THR A 21 10.54 -19.62 0.08
C THR A 21 9.52 -20.59 0.66
N SER A 22 9.97 -21.44 1.59
CA SER A 22 9.12 -22.16 2.54
C SER A 22 8.68 -21.26 3.69
N VAL A 23 8.88 -19.94 3.55
CA VAL A 23 8.28 -18.93 4.40
C VAL A 23 6.80 -18.88 3.98
N PRO A 24 5.84 -19.10 4.89
CA PRO A 24 4.44 -18.83 4.62
C PRO A 24 4.36 -17.42 4.04
N SER A 25 3.99 -17.33 2.77
CA SER A 25 3.84 -16.02 2.14
C SER A 25 2.78 -15.26 2.94
N PRO A 26 2.95 -13.96 3.22
CA PRO A 26 1.86 -13.13 3.77
C PRO A 26 0.55 -13.34 2.99
N PHE A 27 0.66 -13.71 1.72
CA PHE A 27 -0.40 -14.19 0.85
C PHE A 27 -1.25 -15.33 1.43
N GLU A 28 -0.67 -16.34 2.08
CA GLU A 28 -1.42 -17.48 2.63
C GLU A 28 -2.27 -17.07 3.85
N SER A 29 -1.80 -16.08 4.61
CA SER A 29 -2.58 -15.48 5.71
C SER A 29 -3.68 -14.56 5.18
N ILE A 30 -3.38 -13.74 4.16
CA ILE A 30 -4.34 -12.81 3.54
C ILE A 30 -5.42 -13.58 2.76
N MET A 31 -5.05 -14.65 2.06
CA MET A 31 -5.98 -15.48 1.27
C MET A 31 -6.88 -16.38 2.14
N LYS A 32 -6.46 -16.70 3.38
CA LYS A 32 -7.29 -17.46 4.32
C LYS A 32 -8.58 -16.72 4.70
N ASP A 33 -8.51 -15.40 4.78
CA ASP A 33 -9.64 -14.56 5.15
C ASP A 33 -10.55 -14.20 3.96
N ILE A 34 -10.07 -14.40 2.72
CA ILE A 34 -10.73 -13.91 1.50
C ILE A 34 -11.57 -14.99 0.77
N GLY A 35 -11.42 -16.27 1.09
CA GLY A 35 -12.30 -17.28 0.47
C GLY A 35 -11.92 -18.73 0.72
N GLY A 36 -12.45 -19.30 1.80
CA GLY A 36 -12.58 -20.75 1.92
C GLY A 36 -13.75 -21.26 1.08
N PRO A 37 -13.62 -22.36 0.32
CA PRO A 37 -14.70 -22.96 -0.48
C PRO A 37 -15.71 -23.72 0.40
N GLY A 38 -16.21 -23.10 1.49
CA GLY A 38 -16.99 -23.81 2.52
C GLY A 38 -18.14 -23.03 3.17
N SER A 39 -18.21 -21.70 3.07
CA SER A 39 -19.32 -20.93 3.65
C SER A 39 -20.24 -20.40 2.56
N ARG A 40 -21.23 -21.21 2.16
CA ARG A 40 -22.42 -20.66 1.48
C ARG A 40 -23.21 -19.82 2.49
N SER A 41 -22.84 -18.56 2.66
CA SER A 41 -23.73 -17.61 3.31
C SER A 41 -24.97 -17.43 2.42
N LEU A 42 -26.17 -17.60 2.99
CA LEU A 42 -27.44 -17.43 2.26
C LEU A 42 -27.64 -15.98 1.79
N VAL A 43 -26.88 -15.04 2.35
CA VAL A 43 -26.76 -13.65 1.92
C VAL A 43 -25.31 -13.40 1.58
N LYS A 44 -25.02 -13.09 0.32
CA LYS A 44 -23.69 -12.64 -0.12
C LYS A 44 -23.56 -11.18 0.32
N GLU A 45 -22.81 -10.90 1.38
CA GLU A 45 -22.44 -9.51 1.69
C GLU A 45 -21.63 -8.98 0.50
N LEU A 46 -22.23 -8.06 -0.25
CA LEU A 46 -21.59 -7.42 -1.39
C LEU A 46 -20.78 -6.25 -0.86
N CYS A 47 -19.48 -6.24 -1.12
CA CYS A 47 -18.64 -5.09 -0.87
C CYS A 47 -19.17 -3.88 -1.65
N ALA A 48 -19.32 -2.72 -1.00
CA ALA A 48 -19.84 -1.50 -1.63
C ALA A 48 -19.00 -1.06 -2.84
N THR A 49 -17.68 -1.28 -2.81
CA THR A 49 -16.75 -0.94 -3.88
C THR A 49 -16.76 -1.98 -5.01
N CYS A 50 -16.84 -3.27 -4.68
CA CYS A 50 -16.86 -4.33 -5.69
C CYS A 50 -18.22 -4.51 -6.36
N GLY A 51 -19.32 -4.18 -5.69
CA GLY A 51 -20.66 -4.47 -6.19
C GLY A 51 -20.81 -5.94 -6.59
N ASN A 52 -21.24 -6.18 -7.83
CA ASN A 52 -21.40 -7.52 -8.41
C ASN A 52 -20.24 -7.93 -9.34
N HIS A 53 -19.01 -7.48 -9.04
CA HIS A 53 -17.82 -7.89 -9.79
C HIS A 53 -17.62 -9.41 -9.74
N ASP A 54 -17.14 -10.01 -10.84
CA ASP A 54 -16.74 -11.42 -10.83
C ASP A 54 -15.53 -11.60 -9.91
N LEU A 55 -15.65 -12.51 -8.95
CA LEU A 55 -14.58 -12.81 -8.00
C LEU A 55 -13.41 -13.56 -8.67
N ASN A 56 -13.65 -14.16 -9.83
CA ASN A 56 -12.64 -14.90 -10.60
C ASN A 56 -11.92 -14.03 -11.63
N GLU A 57 -12.38 -12.79 -11.87
CA GLU A 57 -11.72 -11.91 -12.82
C GLU A 57 -10.37 -11.44 -12.25
N PRO A 58 -9.26 -11.73 -12.94
CA PRO A 58 -7.93 -11.42 -12.44
C PRO A 58 -7.63 -9.93 -12.55
N THR A 59 -7.23 -9.32 -11.44
CA THR A 59 -6.67 -7.96 -11.42
C THR A 59 -5.16 -8.04 -11.26
N TRP A 60 -4.43 -7.36 -12.14
CA TRP A 60 -2.98 -7.22 -12.00
C TRP A 60 -2.67 -6.01 -11.11
N MET A 61 -1.99 -6.26 -10.00
CA MET A 61 -1.56 -5.23 -9.06
C MET A 61 -0.05 -5.33 -8.85
N MET A 62 0.63 -4.18 -8.85
CA MET A 62 2.01 -4.11 -8.38
C MET A 62 2.01 -4.12 -6.86
N PHE A 63 2.75 -5.02 -6.23
CA PHE A 63 2.76 -5.09 -4.77
C PHE A 63 3.53 -3.90 -4.17
N PRO A 64 2.95 -3.21 -3.18
CA PRO A 64 3.55 -2.08 -2.52
C PRO A 64 4.96 -2.38 -2.00
N GLY A 65 5.90 -1.47 -2.25
CA GLY A 65 7.30 -1.63 -1.84
C GLY A 65 8.10 -2.69 -2.61
N THR A 66 7.56 -3.21 -3.73
CA THR A 66 8.21 -4.22 -4.57
C THR A 66 8.15 -3.84 -6.06
N ASP A 67 8.91 -4.56 -6.88
CA ASP A 67 8.88 -4.52 -8.35
C ASP A 67 8.06 -5.69 -8.95
N MET A 68 7.26 -6.37 -8.12
CA MET A 68 6.53 -7.58 -8.52
C MET A 68 5.06 -7.27 -8.82
N PHE A 69 4.57 -7.85 -9.92
CA PHE A 69 3.15 -7.87 -10.25
C PHE A 69 2.51 -9.19 -9.83
N GLY A 70 1.40 -9.09 -9.11
CA GLY A 70 0.54 -10.21 -8.73
C GLY A 70 -0.76 -10.20 -9.50
N ASN A 71 -1.20 -11.40 -9.87
CA ASN A 71 -2.58 -11.62 -10.29
C ASN A 71 -3.39 -11.96 -9.04
N ILE A 72 -4.28 -11.06 -8.64
CA ILE A 72 -5.11 -11.20 -7.44
C ILE A 72 -6.57 -10.82 -7.77
N PRO A 73 -7.55 -11.29 -7.00
CA PRO A 73 -8.94 -10.87 -7.19
C PRO A 73 -9.10 -9.36 -7.02
N PHE A 74 -10.06 -8.77 -7.74
CA PHE A 74 -10.37 -7.34 -7.62
C PHE A 74 -10.63 -6.94 -6.17
N HIS A 75 -11.41 -7.75 -5.42
CA HIS A 75 -11.72 -7.49 -4.02
C HIS A 75 -10.46 -7.41 -3.13
N ALA A 76 -9.45 -8.24 -3.38
CA ALA A 76 -8.20 -8.14 -2.65
C ALA A 76 -7.44 -6.85 -3.03
N SER A 77 -7.46 -6.49 -4.32
CA SER A 77 -6.74 -5.32 -4.85
C SER A 77 -7.23 -4.01 -4.23
N HIS A 78 -8.54 -3.71 -4.33
CA HIS A 78 -9.08 -2.45 -3.80
C HIS A 78 -9.02 -2.40 -2.27
N THR A 79 -9.18 -3.52 -1.56
CA THR A 79 -9.02 -3.54 -0.09
C THR A 79 -7.60 -3.20 0.34
N ILE A 80 -6.58 -3.73 -0.36
CA ILE A 80 -5.18 -3.33 -0.10
C ILE A 80 -5.04 -1.82 -0.34
N LEU A 81 -5.48 -1.33 -1.50
CA LEU A 81 -5.38 0.11 -1.83
C LEU A 81 -6.10 1.01 -0.82
N ASP A 82 -7.29 0.63 -0.35
CA ASP A 82 -8.05 1.39 0.65
C ASP A 82 -7.31 1.46 1.98
N THR A 83 -6.73 0.34 2.43
CA THR A 83 -5.93 0.32 3.68
C THR A 83 -4.67 1.17 3.56
N GLU A 84 -4.03 1.16 2.39
CA GLU A 84 -2.83 1.96 2.13
C GLU A 84 -3.13 3.44 2.01
N GLN A 85 -4.25 3.81 1.38
CA GLN A 85 -4.72 5.20 1.31
C GLN A 85 -4.93 5.75 2.73
N ALA A 86 -5.60 5.00 3.60
CA ALA A 86 -5.82 5.41 4.99
C ALA A 86 -4.50 5.59 5.77
N HIS A 87 -3.53 4.71 5.53
CA HIS A 87 -2.19 4.82 6.13
C HIS A 87 -1.42 6.04 5.60
N LEU A 88 -1.45 6.28 4.29
CA LEU A 88 -0.82 7.44 3.66
C LEU A 88 -1.44 8.76 4.16
N ASP A 89 -2.77 8.81 4.31
CA ASP A 89 -3.46 9.97 4.86
C ASP A 89 -3.04 10.27 6.31
N TYR A 90 -2.83 9.22 7.11
CA TYR A 90 -2.31 9.36 8.47
C TYR A 90 -0.87 9.90 8.48
N GLU A 91 0.03 9.30 7.72
CA GLU A 91 1.42 9.73 7.65
C GLU A 91 1.56 11.15 7.06
N ALA A 92 0.72 11.52 6.08
CA ALA A 92 0.66 12.89 5.56
C ALA A 92 0.25 13.91 6.64
N LYS A 93 -0.79 13.61 7.44
CA LYS A 93 -1.21 14.46 8.56
C LYS A 93 -0.12 14.57 9.63
N LYS A 94 0.56 13.48 9.93
CA LYS A 94 1.68 13.43 10.89
C LYS A 94 2.85 14.27 10.40
N LEU A 95 3.24 14.13 9.13
CA LEU A 95 4.27 14.97 8.51
C LEU A 95 3.89 16.44 8.56
N GLN A 96 2.65 16.78 8.19
CA GLN A 96 2.15 18.15 8.27
C GLN A 96 2.25 18.72 9.69
N SER A 97 1.93 17.93 10.72
CA SER A 97 2.11 18.31 12.13
C SER A 97 3.56 18.67 12.44
N TYR A 98 4.52 17.83 12.04
CA TYR A 98 5.94 18.12 12.25
C TYR A 98 6.38 19.39 11.54
N VAL A 99 5.95 19.60 10.29
CA VAL A 99 6.27 20.82 9.55
C VAL A 99 5.71 22.05 10.28
N LYS A 100 4.49 21.98 10.83
CA LYS A 100 3.90 23.08 11.62
C LYS A 100 4.74 23.40 12.84
N GLU A 101 5.09 22.38 13.62
CA GLU A 101 5.90 22.53 14.82
C GLU A 101 7.27 23.14 14.50
N LYS A 102 8.00 22.60 13.52
CA LYS A 102 9.33 23.10 13.16
C LYS A 102 9.28 24.50 12.55
N SER A 103 8.27 24.80 11.74
CA SER A 103 8.08 26.14 11.18
C SER A 103 7.79 27.16 12.28
N PHE A 104 7.01 26.78 13.29
CA PHE A 104 6.78 27.62 14.47
C PHE A 104 8.07 27.89 15.24
N LEU A 105 8.85 26.85 15.56
CA LEU A 105 10.15 27.01 16.24
C LEU A 105 11.14 27.87 15.46
N ILE A 106 11.12 27.81 14.12
CA ILE A 106 11.95 28.69 13.27
C ILE A 106 11.45 30.13 13.31
N SER A 107 10.12 30.33 13.33
CA SER A 107 9.52 31.67 13.40
C SER A 107 9.92 32.44 14.67
N GLU A 108 10.22 31.73 15.76
CA GLU A 108 10.63 32.33 17.03
C GLU A 108 12.15 32.56 17.14
N LYS A 109 12.94 32.20 16.13
CA LYS A 109 14.41 32.31 16.17
C LYS A 109 14.96 33.57 15.51
N GLY A 110 15.50 34.46 16.33
CA GLY A 110 16.41 35.54 15.93
C GLY A 110 15.85 36.46 14.85
N VAL A 111 16.68 36.79 13.86
CA VAL A 111 16.36 37.73 12.76
C VAL A 111 15.10 37.37 11.98
N LEU A 112 14.68 36.09 11.96
CA LEU A 112 13.48 35.67 11.25
C LEU A 112 12.20 36.13 11.95
N ALA A 113 12.17 36.17 13.29
CA ALA A 113 11.03 36.66 14.07
C ALA A 113 10.74 38.14 13.78
N ASP A 114 11.80 38.93 13.53
CA ASP A 114 11.71 40.35 13.24
C ASP A 114 11.35 40.65 11.77
N LYS A 115 11.57 39.68 10.87
CA LYS A 115 11.46 39.88 9.41
C LYS A 115 10.24 39.22 8.78
N ILE A 116 9.78 38.10 9.33
CA ILE A 116 8.67 37.33 8.77
C ILE A 116 7.58 37.21 9.83
N SER A 117 6.38 37.69 9.51
CA SER A 117 5.28 37.56 10.46
C SER A 117 4.96 36.08 10.68
N PRO A 118 4.71 35.64 11.94
CA PRO A 118 4.33 34.27 12.23
C PRO A 118 3.09 33.79 11.44
N GLY A 119 2.24 34.72 11.00
CA GLY A 119 1.09 34.43 10.14
C GLY A 119 1.46 33.92 8.75
N VAL A 120 2.52 34.46 8.14
CA VAL A 120 3.01 34.03 6.81
C VAL A 120 3.64 32.64 6.88
N LEU A 121 4.39 32.33 7.93
CA LEU A 121 4.94 30.99 8.11
C LEU A 121 3.85 29.95 8.36
N ARG A 122 2.81 30.29 9.13
CA ARG A 122 1.65 29.42 9.32
C ARG A 122 0.89 29.16 8.01
N SER A 123 0.72 30.18 7.16
CA SER A 123 -0.01 30.01 5.89
C SER A 123 0.70 29.07 4.92
N LEU A 124 2.04 29.08 4.88
CA LEU A 124 2.84 28.18 4.05
C LEU A 124 2.65 26.69 4.40
N VAL A 125 2.41 26.37 5.68
CA VAL A 125 2.19 24.97 6.12
C VAL A 125 0.74 24.52 5.97
N THR A 126 -0.19 25.46 5.81
CA THR A 126 -1.61 25.19 5.58
C THR A 126 -2.02 25.25 4.12
N LEU A 127 -1.11 25.56 3.19
CA LEU A 127 -1.38 25.47 1.76
C LEU A 127 -1.69 24.01 1.41
N ALA A 128 -2.96 23.75 1.15
CA ALA A 128 -3.39 22.53 0.50
C ALA A 128 -3.28 22.75 -1.01
N ASP A 129 -2.60 21.84 -1.70
CA ASP A 129 -2.71 21.75 -3.15
C ASP A 129 -4.13 21.29 -3.49
N ASN A 130 -5.02 22.26 -3.69
CA ASN A 130 -6.34 21.95 -4.24
C ASN A 130 -6.14 21.59 -5.72
N PRO A 131 -6.61 20.42 -6.17
CA PRO A 131 -6.58 20.09 -7.60
C PRO A 131 -7.43 21.10 -8.39
N LYS A 132 -6.94 21.48 -9.58
CA LYS A 132 -7.68 22.32 -10.53
C LYS A 132 -8.78 21.55 -11.23
#